data_AF-A0A9E2UNV2-F1
#
_entry.id   AF-A0A9E2UNV2-F1
#
_cell.length_a   1.000
_cell.length_b   1.000
_cell.length_c   1.000
_cell.angle_alpha   90.00
_cell.angle_beta   90.00
_cell.angle_gamma   90.00
#
_symmetry.space_group_name_H-M   'P 1'
#
loop_
_entity.id
_entity.type
_entity.pdbx_description
1 polymer ?
#
loop_
_entity_poly.entity_id
_entity_poly.type
_entity_poly.pdbx_seq_one_letter_code
_entity_poly.pdbx_strand_id
1 'polypeptide(L)' 'MAKRLEVYKCEVCGHIIEILHGGAGELVCCGKPMKLIVENTVDAAKEKHVP' A
#
# COMPACT_ATOMS: atom_id res chain seq x y z
N MET A 1 0.40 -11.35 -4.91
CA MET A 1 -1.06 -11.31 -5.16
C MET A 1 -1.65 -10.26 -4.27
N ALA A 2 -2.29 -9.25 -4.86
CA ALA A 2 -3.00 -8.22 -4.12
C ALA A 2 -4.32 -8.79 -3.57
N LYS A 3 -4.68 -8.44 -2.34
CA LYS A 3 -5.92 -8.83 -1.66
C LYS A 3 -6.80 -7.61 -1.43
N ARG A 4 -8.11 -7.86 -1.33
CA ARG A 4 -9.10 -6.81 -1.06
C ARG A 4 -8.76 -6.08 0.25
N LEU A 5 -8.96 -4.76 0.26
CA LEU A 5 -8.66 -3.80 1.34
C LEU A 5 -7.18 -3.50 1.58
N GLU A 6 -6.24 -4.16 0.88
CA GLU A 6 -4.84 -3.75 0.95
C GLU A 6 -4.65 -2.36 0.32
N VAL A 7 -3.77 -1.55 0.93
CA VAL A 7 -3.40 -0.22 0.46
C VAL A 7 -2.00 -0.25 -0.13
N TYR A 8 -1.85 0.29 -1.34
CA TYR A 8 -0.56 0.35 -2.04
C TYR A 8 -0.17 1.78 -2.39
N LYS A 9 1.13 2.09 -2.32
CA LYS A 9 1.69 3.40 -2.69
C LYS A 9 2.79 3.26 -3.75
N CYS A 10 2.76 4.12 -4.75
CA CYS A 10 3.91 4.34 -5.63
C CYS A 10 4.91 5.29 -4.95
N GLU A 11 6.13 4.83 -4.71
CA GLU A 11 7.18 5.66 -4.11
C GLU A 11 7.84 6.64 -5.10
N VAL A 12 7.47 6.60 -6.39
CA VAL A 12 7.97 7.53 -7.43
C VAL A 12 7.06 8.75 -7.56
N CYS A 13 5.77 8.56 -7.86
CA CYS A 13 4.83 9.66 -8.11
C CYS A 13 3.88 9.95 -6.93
N GLY A 14 3.85 9.09 -5.91
CA GLY A 14 3.01 9.28 -4.73
C GLY A 14 1.56 8.79 -4.84
N HIS A 15 1.14 8.19 -5.96
CA HIS A 15 -0.20 7.59 -6.09
C HIS A 15 -0.46 6.52 -5.02
N ILE A 16 -1.65 6.56 -4.41
CA ILE A 16 -2.13 5.60 -3.41
C ILE A 16 -3.46 5.02 -3.88
N ILE A 17 -3.60 3.70 -3.80
CA ILE A 17 -4.82 2.98 -4.19
C ILE A 17 -5.19 1.95 -3.12
N GLU A 18 -6.49 1.64 -3.02
CA GLU A 18 -7.03 0.52 -2.25
C GLU A 18 -7.55 -0.55 -3.21
N ILE A 19 -7.36 -1.82 -2.85
CA ILE A 19 -7.78 -2.95 -3.67
C ILE A 19 -9.24 -3.32 -3.39
N LEU A 20 -10.11 -3.17 -4.38
CA LEU A 20 -11.51 -3.60 -4.31
C LEU A 20 -11.72 -5.06 -4.73
N HIS A 21 -10.86 -5.58 -5.61
CA HIS A 21 -10.87 -6.96 -6.09
C HIS A 21 -9.44 -7.50 -6.18
N GLY A 22 -9.18 -8.64 -5.54
CA GLY A 22 -7.84 -9.25 -5.51
C GLY A 22 -7.44 -9.87 -6.84
N GLY A 23 -6.15 -10.12 -7.02
CA GLY A 23 -5.62 -10.68 -8.27
C GLY A 23 -4.15 -11.09 -8.19
N ALA A 24 -3.77 -12.07 -9.01
CA ALA A 24 -2.42 -12.65 -9.00
C ALA A 24 -1.33 -11.71 -9.55
N GLY A 25 -1.70 -10.71 -10.35
CA GLY A 25 -0.77 -9.75 -10.94
C GLY A 25 -0.07 -8.86 -9.93
N GLU A 26 1.10 -8.34 -10.32
CA GLU A 26 1.84 -7.33 -9.56
C GLU A 26 1.35 -5.92 -9.93
N LEU A 27 1.16 -5.07 -8.93
CA LEU A 27 0.77 -3.68 -9.14
C LEU A 27 2.00 -2.87 -9.53
N VAL A 28 1.99 -2.30 -10.73
CA VAL A 28 3.11 -1.51 -11.26
C VAL A 28 2.65 -0.08 -11.52
N CYS A 29 3.43 0.89 -11.03
CA CYS A 29 3.25 2.30 -11.29
C CYS A 29 4.61 2.95 -11.56
N CYS A 30 4.71 3.83 -12.57
CA CYS A 30 5.98 4.43 -13.00
C CYS A 30 7.08 3.39 -13.34
N GLY A 31 6.70 2.24 -13.88
CA GLY A 31 7.62 1.17 -14.26
C GLY A 31 8.26 0.40 -13.09
N LYS A 32 7.75 0.57 -11.87
CA LYS A 32 8.22 -0.16 -10.67
C LYS A 32 7.05 -0.80 -9.91
N PRO A 33 7.28 -1.91 -9.19
CA PRO A 33 6.30 -2.45 -8.27
C PRO A 33 5.87 -1.42 -7.22
N MET A 34 4.57 -1.35 -6.95
CA MET A 34 4.02 -0.53 -5.88
C MET A 34 4.30 -1.18 -4.52
N LYS A 35 4.46 -0.37 -3.48
CA LYS A 35 4.71 -0.82 -2.11
C LYS A 35 3.41 -1.07 -1.37
N LEU A 36 3.24 -2.26 -0.81
CA LEU A 36 2.17 -2.55 0.15
C LEU A 36 2.40 -1.73 1.43
N ILE A 37 1.38 -1.01 1.87
CA ILE A 37 1.38 -0.27 3.13
C ILE A 37 0.76 -1.16 4.19
N VAL A 38 1.59 -1.89 4.92
CA VAL A 38 1.15 -2.72 6.04
C VAL A 38 0.93 -1.84 7.26
N GLU A 39 -0.25 -1.94 7.88
CA GLU A 39 -0.66 -1.12 9.00
C GLU A 39 0.25 -1.33 10.21
N ASN A 40 0.47 -0.27 11.00
CA ASN A 40 1.21 -0.33 12.26
C ASN A 40 2.66 -0.86 12.15
N THR A 41 3.28 -0.77 10.98
CA THR A 41 4.67 -1.23 10.75
C THR A 41 5.72 -0.12 10.77
N VAL A 42 5.30 1.14 10.71
CA VAL A 42 6.21 2.29 10.82
C VAL A 42 6.51 2.54 12.29
N ASP A 43 7.78 2.76 12.61
CA ASP A 43 8.21 3.22 13.93
C ASP A 43 7.81 4.69 14.12
N ALA A 44 6.56 4.88 14.53
CA ALA A 44 5.94 6.17 14.79
C ALA A 44 5.22 6.13 16.15
N ALA A 45 5.05 7.32 16.74
CA ALA A 45 4.42 7.48 18.05
C ALA A 45 2.97 6.94 18.06
N LYS A 46 2.73 5.81 18.73
CA LYS A 46 1.46 5.09 18.64
C LYS A 46 0.27 5.92 19.12
N GLU A 47 0.45 6.70 20.18
CA GLU A 47 -0.59 7.54 20.78
C GLU A 47 -1.13 8.65 19.86
N LYS A 48 -0.42 8.93 18.76
CA LYS A 48 -0.82 9.93 17.75
C LYS A 48 -1.31 9.31 16.44
N HIS A 49 -1.12 8.02 16.22
CA HIS A 49 -1.32 7.39 14.92
C HIS A 49 -2.22 6.16 14.95
N VAL A 50 -2.33 5.46 16.08
CA VAL A 50 -3.29 4.36 16.26
C VAL A 50 -4.67 4.99 16.52
N PRO A 51 -5.69 4.70 15.69
CA PRO A 51 -7.05 5.20 15.89
C PRO A 51 -7.71 4.74 17.19
#